data_AF-A0A315W200-F1
#
_entry.id   AF-A0A315W200-F1
#
_cell.length_a   1.000
_cell.length_b   1.000
_cell.length_c   1.000
_cell.angle_alpha   90.00
_cell.angle_beta   90.00
_cell.angle_gamma   90.00
#
_symmetry.space_group_name_H-M   'P 1'
#
loop_
_entity.id
_entity.type
_entity.pdbx_description
1 polymer ?
#
loop_
_entity_poly.entity_id
_entity_poly.type
_entity_poly.pdbx_seq_one_letter_code
_entity_poly.pdbx_strand_id
1 'polypeptide(L)'
;MPNLTWSNHSGSGLESMDSQVGSYLAPEKSIDMVQTRRQTTVKAPILKRGLAKRSGRTKKKSLMHGFVDCHCHISAGDFDKDVEEVIENSKKAGLLALLAVAEHAGEFTKIIELSQRAFGLQDLDAALPVIEKYKDRLVGVGEVGLDFTPRFVSGESDKESQKLVLIRQAQVAKELDLPLNVHSRSAGRPTIHLLKEQGVDKALLHAFDGKPSVAMEGVKAGYFFSIPPSIIRSEQKQKLVKQLPLENICLETDSPALGPEKQVRNEPRNICVSAEYISKVKGVSLETVMEVTTQNALRLFPKLKSAIKP
;
A
#
# COMPACT_ATOMS: atom_id res chain seq x y z
N MET A 1 36.60 20.59 -14.14
CA MET A 1 36.16 21.91 -14.65
C MET A 1 36.95 22.22 -15.90
N PRO A 2 36.38 22.85 -16.94
CA PRO A 2 35.20 23.73 -16.95
C PRO A 2 33.92 23.00 -17.42
N ASN A 3 32.79 23.14 -16.72
CA ASN A 3 31.78 24.20 -16.81
C ASN A 3 31.07 24.27 -18.17
N LEU A 4 29.84 23.73 -18.21
CA LEU A 4 28.77 24.22 -19.08
C LEU A 4 27.43 24.02 -18.37
N THR A 5 26.92 25.15 -17.89
CA THR A 5 25.57 25.40 -17.39
C THR A 5 24.55 25.35 -18.52
N TRP A 6 23.34 24.86 -18.25
CA TRP A 6 22.15 25.29 -18.99
C TRP A 6 20.94 25.37 -18.06
N SER A 7 20.29 26.53 -18.08
CA SER A 7 19.13 26.92 -17.30
C SER A 7 18.00 27.30 -18.25
N ASN A 8 16.79 26.78 -17.96
CA ASN A 8 15.42 27.18 -18.32
C ASN A 8 15.15 27.90 -19.64
N HIS A 9 14.07 27.50 -20.33
CA HIS A 9 13.02 28.43 -20.78
C HIS A 9 11.68 27.71 -20.99
N SER A 10 10.66 28.27 -20.36
CA SER A 10 9.23 28.10 -20.60
C SER A 10 8.83 28.60 -21.99
N GLY A 11 7.96 27.87 -22.70
CA GLY A 11 7.35 28.30 -23.94
C GLY A 11 5.96 27.69 -24.11
N SER A 12 4.95 28.54 -23.97
CA SER A 12 3.53 28.32 -24.24
C SER A 12 3.26 28.00 -25.72
N GLY A 13 2.33 27.07 -25.98
CA GLY A 13 1.79 26.81 -27.32
C GLY A 13 0.55 25.92 -27.26
N LEU A 14 -0.61 26.54 -27.03
CA LEU A 14 -1.94 25.99 -27.29
C LEU A 14 -2.21 26.09 -28.79
N GLU A 15 -2.54 24.98 -29.44
CA GLU A 15 -3.32 24.98 -30.68
C GLU A 15 -4.16 23.69 -30.78
N SER A 16 -5.32 23.86 -31.40
CA SER A 16 -6.61 23.18 -31.27
C SER A 16 -6.80 21.84 -32.00
N MET A 17 -7.57 20.96 -31.34
CA MET A 17 -8.74 20.18 -31.81
C MET A 17 -8.84 19.83 -33.31
N ASP A 18 -8.96 18.54 -33.68
CA ASP A 18 -10.29 17.94 -33.91
C ASP A 18 -10.27 16.45 -34.31
N SER A 19 -11.39 15.80 -33.97
CA SER A 19 -12.03 14.65 -34.65
C SER A 19 -11.55 13.21 -34.40
N GLN A 20 -12.41 12.45 -33.69
CA GLN A 20 -13.06 11.19 -34.13
C GLN A 20 -13.23 10.22 -32.95
N VAL A 21 -14.34 10.39 -32.21
CA VAL A 21 -14.86 9.39 -31.28
C VAL A 21 -15.82 8.49 -32.04
N GLY A 22 -15.36 7.28 -32.35
CA GLY A 22 -16.18 6.22 -32.91
C GLY A 22 -17.00 5.52 -31.82
N SER A 23 -18.31 5.70 -31.89
CA SER A 23 -19.33 5.04 -31.09
C SER A 23 -19.47 3.56 -31.47
N TYR A 24 -19.36 2.65 -30.50
CA TYR A 24 -19.95 1.32 -30.58
C TYR A 24 -20.63 0.96 -29.26
N LEU A 25 -21.94 1.20 -29.22
CA LEU A 25 -22.88 0.60 -28.29
C LEU A 25 -23.61 -0.52 -29.03
N ALA A 26 -23.68 -1.70 -28.42
CA ALA A 26 -24.62 -2.76 -28.80
C ALA A 26 -25.17 -3.44 -27.52
N PRO A 27 -26.40 -3.99 -27.55
CA PRO A 27 -27.34 -3.89 -26.43
C PRO A 27 -27.55 -5.17 -25.61
N GLU A 28 -28.29 -4.96 -24.52
CA GLU A 28 -28.86 -5.85 -23.49
C GLU A 28 -29.34 -7.25 -23.92
N LYS A 29 -29.24 -8.23 -22.99
CA LYS A 29 -30.26 -9.24 -22.59
C LYS A 29 -29.88 -9.76 -21.17
N SER A 30 -30.60 -9.50 -20.08
CA SER A 30 -31.95 -9.92 -19.61
C SER A 30 -31.97 -11.23 -18.78
N ILE A 31 -32.63 -11.15 -17.61
CA ILE A 31 -33.30 -12.24 -16.82
C ILE A 31 -32.35 -12.97 -15.82
N ASP A 32 -32.57 -12.95 -14.50
CA ASP A 32 -33.57 -13.77 -13.80
C ASP A 32 -34.09 -13.19 -12.46
N MET A 33 -35.42 -13.28 -12.28
CA MET A 33 -36.17 -13.09 -11.04
C MET A 33 -36.38 -14.44 -10.35
N VAL A 34 -36.08 -14.56 -9.05
CA VAL A 34 -36.55 -15.70 -8.24
C VAL A 34 -37.44 -15.21 -7.10
N GLN A 35 -38.72 -15.59 -7.19
CA GLN A 35 -39.75 -15.40 -6.17
C GLN A 35 -39.51 -16.29 -4.95
N THR A 36 -39.76 -15.73 -3.77
CA THR A 36 -39.79 -16.43 -2.48
C THR A 36 -41.17 -17.03 -2.22
N ARG A 37 -41.23 -18.32 -1.84
CA ARG A 37 -42.41 -18.94 -1.21
C ARG A 37 -42.11 -19.29 0.24
N ARG A 38 -43.02 -18.90 1.13
CA ARG A 38 -43.15 -19.28 2.54
C ARG A 38 -43.96 -20.57 2.70
N GLN A 39 -43.94 -21.09 3.95
CA GLN A 39 -44.73 -22.17 4.58
C GLN A 39 -43.99 -23.52 4.61
N THR A 40 -43.92 -24.30 5.70
CA THR A 40 -44.75 -24.38 6.92
C THR A 40 -44.02 -25.18 8.00
N THR A 41 -44.39 -24.92 9.26
CA THR A 41 -44.04 -25.58 10.52
C THR A 41 -44.64 -26.99 10.66
N VAL A 42 -43.86 -27.97 11.16
CA VAL A 42 -44.39 -29.15 11.89
C VAL A 42 -43.40 -29.55 13.00
N LYS A 43 -43.92 -29.81 14.21
CA LYS A 43 -43.19 -30.25 15.42
C LYS A 43 -43.26 -31.78 15.62
N ALA A 44 -42.17 -32.33 16.18
CA ALA A 44 -42.05 -33.53 17.06
C ALA A 44 -42.23 -34.93 16.42
N PRO A 45 -41.58 -36.02 16.92
CA PRO A 45 -41.22 -36.27 18.32
C PRO A 45 -39.77 -36.77 18.61
N ILE A 46 -39.51 -36.83 19.91
CA ILE A 46 -38.29 -37.20 20.63
C ILE A 46 -37.98 -38.69 20.44
N LEU A 47 -36.75 -39.02 20.01
CA LEU A 47 -36.18 -40.36 20.12
C LEU A 47 -34.81 -40.29 20.81
N LYS A 48 -34.71 -40.91 22.00
CA LYS A 48 -33.44 -41.19 22.68
C LYS A 48 -32.72 -42.33 21.92
N ARG A 49 -31.53 -42.07 21.37
CA ARG A 49 -30.48 -43.09 21.15
C ARG A 49 -29.09 -42.48 21.30
N GLY A 50 -28.22 -43.19 22.01
CA GLY A 50 -26.90 -42.74 22.41
C GLY A 50 -25.81 -42.87 21.33
N LEU A 51 -24.66 -42.31 21.70
CA LEU A 51 -23.30 -42.58 21.22
C LEU A 51 -23.01 -42.46 19.71
N ALA A 52 -22.45 -41.32 19.32
CA ALA A 52 -21.20 -41.26 18.55
C ALA A 52 -20.62 -39.85 18.67
N LYS A 53 -19.39 -39.72 19.20
CA LYS A 53 -18.59 -38.50 19.06
C LYS A 53 -18.32 -38.30 17.57
N ARG A 54 -19.15 -37.50 16.90
CA ARG A 54 -18.82 -36.94 15.59
C ARG A 54 -17.65 -35.98 15.81
N SER A 55 -16.45 -36.45 15.46
CA SER A 55 -15.31 -35.60 15.14
C SER A 55 -15.78 -34.59 14.09
N GLY A 56 -16.15 -33.40 14.56
CA GLY A 56 -16.43 -32.26 13.72
C GLY A 56 -15.11 -31.87 13.08
N ARG A 57 -14.90 -32.32 11.84
CA ARG A 57 -13.88 -31.76 10.95
C ARG A 57 -14.30 -30.30 10.75
N THR A 58 -13.81 -29.42 11.61
CA THR A 58 -13.85 -27.98 11.38
C THR A 58 -13.29 -27.80 9.97
N LYS A 59 -14.12 -27.28 9.05
CA LYS A 59 -13.61 -26.81 7.77
C LYS A 59 -12.49 -25.84 8.14
N LYS A 60 -11.22 -26.24 7.99
CA LYS A 60 -10.09 -25.31 8.04
C LYS A 60 -10.52 -24.20 7.09
N LYS A 61 -10.78 -22.99 7.62
CA LYS A 61 -10.90 -21.81 6.77
C LYS A 61 -9.71 -21.89 5.80
N SER A 62 -9.96 -21.73 4.51
CA SER A 62 -8.87 -21.55 3.55
C SER A 62 -8.02 -20.41 4.10
N LEU A 63 -6.89 -20.79 4.70
CA LEU A 63 -5.90 -19.85 5.19
C LEU A 63 -5.30 -19.27 3.92
N MET A 64 -5.43 -17.96 3.72
CA MET A 64 -4.72 -17.29 2.64
C MET A 64 -3.23 -17.37 2.97
N HIS A 65 -2.55 -18.31 2.33
CA HIS A 65 -1.11 -18.50 2.48
C HIS A 65 -0.42 -17.72 1.37
N GLY A 66 0.14 -16.57 1.71
CA GLY A 66 0.98 -15.82 0.81
C GLY A 66 1.38 -14.48 1.39
N PHE A 67 1.98 -13.64 0.56
CA PHE A 67 2.47 -12.32 0.93
C PHE A 67 1.64 -11.23 0.28
N VAL A 68 1.51 -10.09 0.97
CA VAL A 68 1.04 -8.85 0.37
C VAL A 68 2.19 -7.85 0.45
N ASP A 69 2.67 -7.41 -0.71
CA ASP A 69 3.63 -6.32 -0.80
C ASP A 69 2.86 -5.00 -0.73
N CYS A 70 2.89 -4.35 0.42
CA CYS A 70 2.09 -3.16 0.69
C CYS A 70 2.68 -1.87 0.10
N HIS A 71 3.88 -1.91 -0.45
CA HIS A 71 4.53 -0.73 -0.98
C HIS A 71 5.64 -1.10 -1.97
N CYS A 72 5.48 -0.73 -3.24
CA CYS A 72 6.54 -0.79 -4.24
C CYS A 72 6.24 0.10 -5.45
N HIS A 73 7.28 0.42 -6.22
CA HIS A 73 7.27 1.23 -7.43
C HIS A 73 7.43 0.34 -8.66
N ILE A 74 6.50 -0.58 -8.89
CA ILE A 74 6.56 -1.49 -10.04
C ILE A 74 6.45 -0.78 -11.40
N SER A 75 5.99 0.49 -11.43
CA SER A 75 6.03 1.36 -12.61
C SER A 75 7.38 2.01 -12.88
N ALA A 76 8.33 1.92 -11.95
CA ALA A 76 9.63 2.55 -12.12
C ALA A 76 10.32 2.05 -13.40
N GLY A 77 11.05 2.94 -14.07
CA GLY A 77 11.75 2.62 -15.32
C GLY A 77 12.73 1.45 -15.22
N ASP A 78 13.18 1.13 -14.00
CA ASP A 78 13.95 -0.08 -13.67
C ASP A 78 13.29 -1.40 -14.09
N PHE A 79 11.96 -1.42 -14.29
CA PHE A 79 11.19 -2.61 -14.67
C PHE A 79 10.64 -2.56 -16.10
N ASP A 80 10.89 -1.50 -16.88
CA ASP A 80 10.26 -1.28 -18.19
C ASP A 80 10.49 -2.43 -19.19
N LYS A 81 11.54 -3.24 -19.01
CA LYS A 81 11.93 -4.31 -19.93
C LYS A 81 11.39 -5.69 -19.55
N ASP A 82 11.00 -5.89 -18.29
CA ASP A 82 10.77 -7.22 -17.73
C ASP A 82 9.67 -7.29 -16.64
N VAL A 83 8.82 -6.26 -16.54
CA VAL A 83 7.77 -6.18 -15.51
C VAL A 83 6.85 -7.40 -15.48
N GLU A 84 6.47 -7.95 -16.64
CA GLU A 84 5.63 -9.15 -16.71
C GLU A 84 6.34 -10.38 -16.11
N GLU A 85 7.63 -10.54 -16.39
CA GLU A 85 8.45 -11.62 -15.82
C GLU A 85 8.62 -11.44 -14.31
N VAL A 86 8.88 -10.21 -13.85
CA VAL A 86 8.99 -9.87 -12.43
C VAL A 86 7.70 -10.20 -11.68
N ILE A 87 6.54 -9.86 -12.24
CA ILE A 87 5.24 -10.18 -11.65
C ILE A 87 5.03 -11.70 -11.59
N GLU A 88 5.33 -12.43 -12.67
CA GLU A 88 5.15 -13.88 -12.72
C GLU A 88 6.06 -14.61 -11.72
N ASN A 89 7.32 -14.19 -11.62
CA ASN A 89 8.26 -14.72 -10.65
C ASN A 89 7.84 -14.41 -9.21
N SER A 90 7.23 -13.24 -8.98
CA SER A 90 6.72 -12.86 -7.65
C SER A 90 5.50 -13.69 -7.24
N LYS A 91 4.59 -14.01 -8.17
CA LYS A 91 3.48 -14.95 -7.91
C LYS A 91 3.98 -16.34 -7.53
N LYS A 92 4.97 -16.86 -8.25
CA LYS A 92 5.61 -18.16 -7.93
C LYS A 92 6.28 -18.17 -6.56
N ALA A 93 6.75 -17.01 -6.08
CA ALA A 93 7.28 -16.83 -4.74
C ALA A 93 6.20 -16.67 -3.64
N GLY A 94 4.91 -16.80 -3.99
CA GLY A 94 3.80 -16.74 -3.04
C GLY A 94 3.22 -15.34 -2.83
N LEU A 95 3.50 -14.38 -3.71
CA LEU A 95 2.88 -13.05 -3.66
C LEU A 95 1.42 -13.11 -4.11
N LEU A 96 0.51 -12.65 -3.24
CA LEU A 96 -0.94 -12.60 -3.48
C LEU A 96 -1.38 -11.28 -4.11
N ALA A 97 -0.80 -10.18 -3.63
CA ALA A 97 -1.10 -8.84 -4.10
C ALA A 97 0.10 -7.93 -3.93
N LEU A 98 0.12 -6.89 -4.76
CA LEU A 98 1.15 -5.87 -4.80
C LEU A 98 0.47 -4.52 -4.89
N LEU A 99 0.79 -3.64 -3.94
CA LEU A 99 0.31 -2.27 -3.91
C LEU A 99 1.35 -1.41 -4.60
N ALA A 100 1.07 -1.09 -5.86
CA ALA A 100 1.88 -0.17 -6.61
C ALA A 100 1.59 1.26 -6.13
N VAL A 101 2.64 1.97 -5.77
CA VAL A 101 2.61 3.41 -5.47
C VAL A 101 3.30 4.13 -6.62
N ALA A 102 2.79 5.32 -6.96
CA ALA A 102 3.36 6.08 -8.06
C ALA A 102 4.43 7.06 -7.58
N GLU A 103 5.43 7.29 -8.44
CA GLU A 103 6.53 8.24 -8.16
C GLU A 103 6.49 9.48 -9.05
N HIS A 104 5.92 9.44 -10.26
CA HIS A 104 5.95 10.56 -11.22
C HIS A 104 4.64 10.76 -12.00
N ALA A 105 4.37 12.01 -12.41
CA ALA A 105 3.20 12.41 -13.20
C ALA A 105 3.05 11.65 -14.53
N GLY A 106 4.17 11.26 -15.16
CA GLY A 106 4.17 10.52 -16.43
C GLY A 106 3.83 9.03 -16.31
N GLU A 107 3.81 8.46 -15.10
CA GLU A 107 3.54 7.04 -14.85
C GLU A 107 2.03 6.76 -14.69
N PHE A 108 1.19 7.79 -14.82
CA PHE A 108 -0.20 7.74 -14.37
C PHE A 108 -1.22 7.12 -15.32
N THR A 109 -0.95 7.02 -16.62
CA THR A 109 -1.72 6.11 -17.49
C THR A 109 -1.43 4.64 -17.17
N LYS A 110 -0.31 4.33 -16.52
CA LYS A 110 0.01 2.98 -16.04
C LYS A 110 -0.52 2.72 -14.61
N ILE A 111 -0.54 3.71 -13.68
CA ILE A 111 -0.83 3.45 -12.25
C ILE A 111 -1.88 4.34 -11.54
N ILE A 112 -2.16 5.59 -11.97
CA ILE A 112 -3.19 6.51 -11.41
C ILE A 112 -3.05 6.91 -9.92
N GLU A 113 -3.28 8.14 -9.44
CA GLU A 113 -2.64 9.40 -9.77
C GLU A 113 -2.16 10.13 -8.48
N LEU A 114 -1.17 9.60 -7.72
CA LEU A 114 -0.51 10.30 -6.59
C LEU A 114 0.96 9.92 -6.41
N SER A 115 1.85 10.91 -6.30
CA SER A 115 3.29 10.72 -6.15
C SER A 115 3.86 11.47 -4.95
N GLN A 116 4.99 10.98 -4.41
CA GLN A 116 5.87 11.68 -3.46
C GLN A 116 6.19 13.13 -3.89
N ARG A 117 6.07 13.44 -5.18
CA ARG A 117 6.49 14.68 -5.86
C ARG A 117 5.32 15.57 -6.28
N ALA A 118 4.21 15.59 -5.53
CA ALA A 118 3.45 16.83 -5.49
C ALA A 118 4.34 17.87 -4.78
N PHE A 119 5.23 18.52 -5.55
CA PHE A 119 6.20 19.51 -5.05
C PHE A 119 5.51 20.79 -4.58
N GLY A 120 4.19 20.89 -4.74
CA GLY A 120 3.34 21.81 -4.01
C GLY A 120 1.86 21.45 -4.12
N LEU A 121 1.02 22.30 -3.52
CA LEU A 121 -0.43 22.19 -3.59
C LEU A 121 -0.96 22.19 -5.04
N GLN A 122 -0.30 22.91 -5.95
CA GLN A 122 -0.69 23.02 -7.35
C GLN A 122 -0.65 21.67 -8.09
N ASP A 123 0.37 20.85 -7.83
CA ASP A 123 0.49 19.52 -8.44
C ASP A 123 -0.60 18.59 -7.91
N LEU A 124 -0.90 18.68 -6.61
CA LEU A 124 -1.99 17.92 -6.00
C LEU A 124 -3.34 18.33 -6.58
N ASP A 125 -3.61 19.63 -6.70
CA ASP A 125 -4.85 20.15 -7.27
C ASP A 125 -5.04 19.69 -8.74
N ALA A 126 -3.95 19.61 -9.51
CA ALA A 126 -3.98 19.07 -10.87
C ALA A 126 -4.28 17.56 -10.93
N ALA A 127 -3.89 16.80 -9.90
CA ALA A 127 -4.14 15.36 -9.79
C ALA A 127 -5.57 15.01 -9.31
N LEU A 128 -6.26 15.91 -8.60
CA LEU A 128 -7.59 15.66 -8.01
C LEU A 128 -8.63 15.14 -9.03
N PRO A 129 -8.77 15.70 -10.25
CA PRO A 129 -9.74 15.18 -11.22
C PRO A 129 -9.46 13.73 -11.63
N VAL A 130 -8.18 13.33 -11.69
CA VAL A 130 -7.79 11.97 -12.04
C VAL A 130 -8.03 11.02 -10.87
N ILE A 131 -7.71 11.43 -9.65
CA ILE A 131 -8.05 10.68 -8.44
C ILE A 131 -9.56 10.43 -8.38
N GLU A 132 -10.38 11.46 -8.61
CA GLU A 132 -11.83 11.34 -8.60
C GLU A 132 -12.34 10.40 -9.70
N LYS A 133 -11.77 10.48 -10.90
CA LYS A 133 -12.11 9.60 -12.03
C LYS A 133 -11.88 8.11 -11.73
N TYR A 134 -10.91 7.79 -10.89
CA TYR A 134 -10.48 6.40 -10.66
C TYR A 134 -10.62 5.94 -9.21
N LYS A 135 -11.27 6.72 -8.34
CA LYS A 135 -11.44 6.47 -6.91
C LYS A 135 -11.91 5.05 -6.56
N ASP A 136 -12.71 4.44 -7.43
CA ASP A 136 -13.24 3.09 -7.23
C ASP A 136 -12.17 2.00 -7.41
N ARG A 137 -11.10 2.29 -8.16
CA ARG A 137 -9.96 1.41 -8.39
C ARG A 137 -8.82 1.63 -7.40
N LEU A 138 -8.79 2.78 -6.73
CA LEU A 138 -7.75 3.10 -5.74
C LEU A 138 -7.96 2.28 -4.45
N VAL A 139 -6.86 1.71 -3.95
CA VAL A 139 -6.82 0.98 -2.68
C VAL A 139 -6.33 1.84 -1.51
N GLY A 140 -5.63 2.94 -1.81
CA GLY A 140 -5.09 3.91 -0.86
C GLY A 140 -4.60 5.17 -1.57
N VAL A 141 -4.27 6.20 -0.79
CA VAL A 141 -3.69 7.47 -1.24
C VAL A 141 -2.20 7.41 -0.91
N GLY A 142 -1.37 7.37 -1.94
CA GLY A 142 0.07 7.19 -1.76
C GLY A 142 0.85 7.19 -3.08
N GLU A 143 2.15 7.46 -3.05
CA GLU A 143 2.90 7.74 -1.82
C GLU A 143 2.83 9.23 -1.40
N VAL A 144 2.58 9.47 -0.11
CA VAL A 144 2.45 10.80 0.49
C VAL A 144 3.39 10.92 1.68
N GLY A 145 3.77 12.10 2.15
CA GLY A 145 4.54 12.17 3.40
C GLY A 145 5.50 13.33 3.53
N LEU A 146 6.50 13.15 4.40
CA LEU A 146 7.56 14.12 4.67
C LEU A 146 8.93 13.48 4.45
N ASP A 147 9.80 14.14 3.68
CA ASP A 147 11.23 13.81 3.56
C ASP A 147 12.06 15.04 3.96
N PHE A 148 12.60 15.01 5.18
CA PHE A 148 13.41 16.11 5.75
C PHE A 148 14.90 15.90 5.54
N THR A 149 15.30 15.10 4.56
CA THR A 149 16.72 14.98 4.23
C THR A 149 17.25 16.29 3.63
N PRO A 150 18.54 16.62 3.85
CA PRO A 150 19.14 17.85 3.31
C PRO A 150 19.12 17.97 1.78
N ARG A 151 18.81 16.87 1.06
CA ARG A 151 18.64 16.87 -0.40
C ARG A 151 17.36 17.58 -0.84
N PHE A 152 16.29 17.49 -0.03
CA PHE A 152 14.97 18.02 -0.37
C PHE A 152 14.58 19.24 0.48
N VAL A 153 15.24 19.44 1.62
CA VAL A 153 14.93 20.52 2.55
C VAL A 153 16.19 21.33 2.81
N SER A 154 16.15 22.60 2.43
CA SER A 154 17.20 23.59 2.68
C SER A 154 16.84 24.56 3.82
N GLY A 155 15.55 24.69 4.14
CA GLY A 155 15.07 25.57 5.21
C GLY A 155 13.69 25.19 5.76
N GLU A 156 13.18 25.97 6.71
CA GLU A 156 11.90 25.69 7.35
C GLU A 156 10.71 25.87 6.38
N SER A 157 10.82 26.77 5.40
CA SER A 157 9.80 26.95 4.35
C SER A 157 9.51 25.68 3.55
N ASP A 158 10.54 24.87 3.29
CA ASP A 158 10.39 23.62 2.54
C ASP A 158 9.63 22.58 3.38
N LYS A 159 9.94 22.52 4.68
CA LYS A 159 9.22 21.64 5.62
C LYS A 159 7.76 22.05 5.74
N GLU A 160 7.47 23.34 5.88
CA GLU A 160 6.09 23.83 5.94
C GLU A 160 5.34 23.52 4.64
N SER A 161 5.99 23.67 3.49
CA SER A 161 5.40 23.31 2.20
C SER A 161 5.04 21.82 2.12
N GLN A 162 5.93 20.92 2.54
CA GLN A 162 5.62 19.48 2.61
C GLN A 162 4.48 19.17 3.59
N LYS A 163 4.45 19.82 4.76
CA LYS A 163 3.35 19.66 5.73
C LYS A 163 2.01 20.08 5.14
N LEU A 164 1.94 21.22 4.45
CA LEU A 164 0.71 21.69 3.81
C LEU A 164 0.19 20.71 2.75
N VAL A 165 1.08 20.15 1.94
CA VAL A 165 0.72 19.11 0.96
C VAL A 165 0.20 17.86 1.66
N LEU A 166 0.89 17.36 2.69
CA LEU A 166 0.45 16.19 3.45
C LEU A 166 -0.91 16.43 4.15
N ILE A 167 -1.16 17.63 4.67
CA ILE A 167 -2.47 18.00 5.23
C ILE A 167 -3.56 17.88 4.15
N ARG A 168 -3.33 18.41 2.95
CA ARG A 168 -4.31 18.35 1.87
C ARG A 168 -4.52 16.90 1.39
N GLN A 169 -3.47 16.11 1.28
CA GLN A 169 -3.56 14.68 0.94
C GLN A 169 -4.32 13.87 2.00
N ALA A 170 -4.14 14.19 3.29
CA ALA A 170 -4.90 13.57 4.37
C ALA A 170 -6.40 13.91 4.28
N GLN A 171 -6.75 15.14 3.87
CA GLN A 171 -8.15 15.53 3.63
C GLN A 171 -8.74 14.73 2.46
N VAL A 172 -8.03 14.64 1.33
CA VAL A 172 -8.46 13.85 0.16
C VAL A 172 -8.68 12.38 0.54
N ALA A 173 -7.77 11.79 1.31
CA ALA A 173 -7.92 10.40 1.77
C ALA A 173 -9.16 10.20 2.64
N LYS A 174 -9.50 11.17 3.49
CA LYS A 174 -10.73 11.15 4.29
C LYS A 174 -11.98 11.29 3.43
N GLU A 175 -11.97 12.22 2.48
CA GLU A 175 -13.09 12.43 1.53
C GLU A 175 -13.39 11.15 0.74
N LEU A 176 -12.36 10.35 0.43
CA LEU A 176 -12.48 9.10 -0.33
C LEU A 176 -12.63 7.83 0.52
N ASP A 177 -12.58 7.94 1.86
CA ASP A 177 -12.45 6.81 2.80
C ASP A 177 -11.33 5.83 2.43
N LEU A 178 -10.17 6.37 2.04
CA LEU A 178 -8.98 5.62 1.66
C LEU A 178 -7.87 5.72 2.73
N PRO A 179 -7.12 4.65 2.98
CA PRO A 179 -5.93 4.69 3.82
C PRO A 179 -4.80 5.47 3.16
N LEU A 180 -3.90 6.03 3.98
CA LEU A 180 -2.66 6.64 3.51
C LEU A 180 -1.49 5.64 3.45
N ASN A 181 -0.66 5.73 2.40
CA ASN A 181 0.64 5.06 2.31
C ASN A 181 1.75 6.12 2.41
N VAL A 182 2.43 6.15 3.56
CA VAL A 182 3.06 7.37 4.10
C VAL A 182 4.57 7.27 4.27
N HIS A 183 5.29 8.10 3.50
CA HIS A 183 6.70 8.44 3.62
C HIS A 183 7.03 9.25 4.87
N SER A 184 8.17 8.95 5.50
CA SER A 184 8.61 9.68 6.68
C SER A 184 10.13 9.74 6.86
N ARG A 185 10.92 9.80 5.79
CA ARG A 185 12.40 9.79 5.87
C ARG A 185 12.93 11.02 6.60
N SER A 186 13.77 10.79 7.61
CA SER A 186 14.24 11.84 8.53
C SER A 186 13.12 12.69 9.18
N ALA A 187 11.87 12.21 9.13
CA ALA A 187 10.68 12.98 9.53
C ALA A 187 9.65 12.13 10.31
N GLY A 188 10.02 10.94 10.79
CA GLY A 188 9.09 10.01 11.46
C GLY A 188 8.23 10.61 12.58
N ARG A 189 8.80 11.44 13.46
CA ARG A 189 8.03 12.11 14.54
C ARG A 189 7.10 13.21 14.00
N PRO A 190 7.60 14.19 13.20
CA PRO A 190 6.73 15.15 12.52
C PRO A 190 5.56 14.50 11.77
N THR A 191 5.81 13.44 11.00
CA THR A 191 4.77 12.74 10.24
C THR A 191 3.71 12.16 11.17
N ILE A 192 4.08 11.38 12.19
CA ILE A 192 3.10 10.78 13.11
C ILE A 192 2.29 11.85 13.84
N HIS A 193 2.92 12.94 14.28
CA HIS A 193 2.21 14.04 14.96
C HIS A 193 1.22 14.71 14.03
N LEU A 194 1.63 15.05 12.81
CA LEU A 194 0.75 15.68 11.84
C LEU A 194 -0.44 14.78 11.45
N LEU A 195 -0.21 13.49 11.20
CA LEU A 195 -1.29 12.55 10.89
C LEU A 195 -2.32 12.49 12.04
N LYS A 196 -1.86 12.49 13.29
CA LYS A 196 -2.75 12.49 14.46
C LYS A 196 -3.52 13.80 14.60
N GLU A 197 -2.87 14.94 14.39
CA GLU A 197 -3.51 16.27 14.41
C GLU A 197 -4.58 16.38 13.33
N GLN A 198 -4.29 15.84 12.14
CA GLN A 198 -5.25 15.76 11.05
C GLN A 198 -6.31 14.68 11.27
N GLY A 199 -6.26 13.89 12.35
CA GLY A 199 -7.23 12.83 12.66
C GLY A 199 -7.27 11.71 11.62
N VAL A 200 -6.11 11.30 11.09
CA VAL A 200 -6.00 10.16 10.19
C VAL A 200 -6.11 8.87 10.98
N ASP A 201 -7.02 7.98 10.59
CA ASP A 201 -7.25 6.71 11.31
C ASP A 201 -6.56 5.50 10.67
N LYS A 202 -6.29 5.57 9.36
CA LYS A 202 -5.78 4.46 8.55
C LYS A 202 -4.51 4.88 7.81
N ALA A 203 -3.35 4.53 8.36
CA ALA A 203 -2.06 4.83 7.74
C ALA A 203 -1.09 3.65 7.78
N LEU A 204 -0.38 3.45 6.67
CA LEU A 204 0.83 2.65 6.57
C LEU A 204 2.03 3.60 6.60
N LEU A 205 2.90 3.49 7.60
CA LEU A 205 4.20 4.15 7.61
C LEU A 205 5.21 3.23 6.91
N HIS A 206 5.36 3.43 5.60
CA HIS A 206 6.25 2.61 4.79
C HIS A 206 7.72 2.88 5.16
N ALA A 207 8.55 1.85 5.08
CA ALA A 207 9.97 1.90 5.34
C ALA A 207 10.42 2.70 6.58
N PHE A 208 9.61 2.78 7.65
CA PHE A 208 9.72 3.80 8.70
C PHE A 208 11.16 4.07 9.19
N ASP A 209 11.60 5.30 8.94
CA ASP A 209 12.91 5.82 9.33
C ASP A 209 12.78 6.68 10.59
N GLY A 210 12.99 6.04 11.74
CA GLY A 210 12.83 6.70 13.03
C GLY A 210 13.16 5.81 14.21
N LYS A 211 13.12 6.41 15.40
CA LYS A 211 13.35 5.69 16.66
C LYS A 211 12.15 4.78 16.98
N PRO A 212 12.36 3.58 17.55
CA PRO A 212 11.27 2.69 17.95
C PRO A 212 10.26 3.33 18.90
N SER A 213 10.72 4.21 19.81
CA SER A 213 9.83 4.94 20.72
C SER A 213 8.81 5.81 20.00
N VAL A 214 9.20 6.42 18.88
CA VAL A 214 8.31 7.23 18.03
C VAL A 214 7.35 6.33 17.26
N ALA A 215 7.82 5.19 16.74
CA ALA A 215 6.94 4.20 16.09
C ALA A 215 5.84 3.69 17.04
N MET A 216 6.14 3.52 18.33
CA MET A 216 5.13 3.13 19.32
C MET A 216 4.04 4.19 19.54
N GLU A 217 4.30 5.47 19.27
CA GLU A 217 3.25 6.49 19.23
C GLU A 217 2.28 6.25 18.06
N GLY A 218 2.80 5.82 16.90
CA GLY A 218 2.00 5.45 15.73
C GLY A 218 1.20 4.16 15.97
N VAL A 219 1.80 3.16 16.63
CA VAL A 219 1.08 1.93 17.05
C VAL A 219 -0.13 2.27 17.92
N LYS A 220 0.04 3.17 18.90
CA LYS A 220 -1.06 3.62 19.77
C LYS A 220 -2.14 4.40 19.01
N ALA A 221 -1.79 5.03 17.90
CA ALA A 221 -2.72 5.69 16.99
C ALA A 221 -3.39 4.72 16.00
N GLY A 222 -3.08 3.42 16.05
CA GLY A 222 -3.64 2.41 15.15
C GLY A 222 -2.93 2.26 13.81
N TYR A 223 -1.77 2.89 13.63
CA TYR A 223 -1.01 2.83 12.38
C TYR A 223 -0.28 1.50 12.21
N PHE A 224 0.04 1.19 10.96
CA PHE A 224 0.84 0.04 10.56
C PHE A 224 2.21 0.48 10.05
N PHE A 225 3.15 -0.46 10.06
CA PHE A 225 4.52 -0.25 9.62
C PHE A 225 4.92 -1.38 8.69
N SER A 226 5.28 -1.07 7.45
CA SER A 226 5.78 -2.07 6.52
C SER A 226 7.30 -2.19 6.56
N ILE A 227 7.79 -3.42 6.40
CA ILE A 227 9.19 -3.78 6.59
C ILE A 227 9.79 -4.29 5.27
N PRO A 228 10.81 -3.60 4.72
CA PRO A 228 11.45 -3.96 3.46
C PRO A 228 12.59 -4.97 3.66
N PRO A 229 13.01 -5.70 2.59
CA PRO A 229 14.07 -6.72 2.63
C PRO A 229 15.41 -6.21 3.14
N SER A 230 15.69 -4.91 2.98
CA SER A 230 16.85 -4.24 3.57
C SER A 230 16.97 -4.39 5.09
N ILE A 231 15.94 -4.88 5.80
CA ILE A 231 16.02 -5.21 7.22
C ILE A 231 17.20 -6.12 7.57
N ILE A 232 17.61 -7.03 6.69
CA ILE A 232 18.74 -7.93 6.96
C ILE A 232 20.07 -7.19 7.12
N ARG A 233 20.16 -5.96 6.60
CA ARG A 233 21.37 -5.12 6.63
C ARG A 233 21.19 -3.77 7.36
N SER A 234 19.97 -3.41 7.76
CA SER A 234 19.67 -2.12 8.38
C SER A 234 19.45 -2.26 9.88
N GLU A 235 20.46 -1.94 10.70
CA GLU A 235 20.36 -2.01 12.16
C GLU A 235 19.17 -1.22 12.72
N GLN A 236 18.82 -0.08 12.12
CA GLN A 236 17.67 0.72 12.54
C GLN A 236 16.38 -0.07 12.37
N LYS A 237 16.16 -0.71 11.22
CA LYS A 237 14.97 -1.53 10.97
C LYS A 237 14.94 -2.78 11.86
N GLN A 238 16.10 -3.36 12.15
CA GLN A 238 16.20 -4.50 13.09
C GLN A 238 15.79 -4.09 14.52
N LYS A 239 16.24 -2.93 15.00
CA LYS A 239 15.84 -2.37 16.30
C LYS A 239 14.35 -2.05 16.34
N LEU A 240 13.81 -1.54 15.23
CA LEU A 240 12.38 -1.24 15.08
C LEU A 240 11.51 -2.50 15.17
N VAL A 241 11.80 -3.52 14.36
CA VAL A 241 10.99 -4.76 14.32
C VAL A 241 11.00 -5.50 15.65
N LYS A 242 12.10 -5.46 16.42
CA LYS A 242 12.12 -6.02 17.78
C LYS A 242 11.02 -5.46 18.67
N GLN A 243 10.73 -4.15 18.55
CA GLN A 243 9.77 -3.44 19.41
C GLN A 243 8.34 -3.44 18.86
N LEU A 244 8.16 -3.41 17.53
CA LEU A 244 6.83 -3.34 16.93
C LEU A 244 6.00 -4.61 17.20
N PRO A 245 4.73 -4.51 17.62
CA PRO A 245 3.85 -5.68 17.69
C PRO A 245 3.60 -6.27 16.30
N LEU A 246 3.49 -7.60 16.19
CA LEU A 246 3.31 -8.26 14.89
C LEU A 246 1.98 -7.85 14.22
N GLU A 247 0.96 -7.57 15.03
CA GLU A 247 -0.36 -7.07 14.65
C GLU A 247 -0.36 -5.64 14.07
N ASN A 248 0.79 -4.94 14.10
CA ASN A 248 0.99 -3.64 13.46
C ASN A 248 2.03 -3.70 12.32
N ILE A 249 2.57 -4.88 12.01
CA ILE A 249 3.56 -5.06 10.94
C ILE A 249 2.86 -5.46 9.65
N CYS A 250 3.22 -4.81 8.56
CA CYS A 250 2.95 -5.24 7.19
C CYS A 250 4.27 -5.60 6.50
N LEU A 251 4.20 -6.22 5.33
CA LEU A 251 5.37 -6.48 4.50
C LEU A 251 5.39 -5.48 3.32
N GLU A 252 6.58 -5.07 2.91
CA GLU A 252 6.81 -4.31 1.68
C GLU A 252 8.11 -4.76 1.02
N THR A 253 8.32 -4.40 -0.23
CA THR A 253 9.66 -4.43 -0.84
C THR A 253 10.29 -3.07 -1.03
N ASP A 254 9.49 -2.03 -1.29
CA ASP A 254 9.97 -0.74 -1.80
C ASP A 254 10.72 -0.89 -3.14
N SER A 255 10.48 -1.98 -3.87
CA SER A 255 11.11 -2.24 -5.17
C SER A 255 10.94 -1.06 -6.12
N PRO A 256 11.99 -0.64 -6.86
CA PRO A 256 13.29 -1.30 -7.04
C PRO A 256 14.31 -1.04 -5.92
N ALA A 257 13.96 -0.24 -4.91
CA ALA A 257 14.83 0.14 -3.82
C ALA A 257 14.77 -0.84 -2.63
N LEU A 258 15.55 -0.52 -1.59
CA LEU A 258 15.59 -1.21 -0.29
C LEU A 258 15.69 -2.75 -0.32
N GLY A 259 16.42 -3.26 -1.30
CA GLY A 259 16.73 -4.69 -1.41
C GLY A 259 17.65 -5.24 -0.32
N PRO A 260 17.77 -6.59 -0.28
CA PRO A 260 18.68 -7.29 0.63
C PRO A 260 20.13 -6.85 0.43
N GLU A 261 20.52 -6.59 -0.82
CA GLU A 261 21.82 -6.09 -1.24
C GLU A 261 21.76 -4.59 -1.57
N LYS A 262 22.85 -3.86 -1.32
CA LYS A 262 22.94 -2.44 -1.67
C LYS A 262 23.31 -2.32 -3.16
N GLN A 263 22.73 -1.32 -3.84
CA GLN A 263 23.00 -1.03 -5.27
C GLN A 263 22.65 -2.17 -6.24
N VAL A 264 21.80 -3.11 -5.80
CA VAL A 264 21.21 -4.16 -6.64
C VAL A 264 19.71 -3.91 -6.71
N ARG A 265 19.12 -4.01 -7.91
CA ARG A 265 17.68 -3.85 -8.12
C ARG A 265 16.92 -4.84 -7.25
N ASN A 266 16.04 -4.33 -6.39
CA ASN A 266 15.17 -5.15 -5.58
C ASN A 266 13.93 -5.56 -6.37
N GLU A 267 13.35 -6.72 -6.08
CA GLU A 267 12.13 -7.21 -6.73
C GLU A 267 11.08 -7.66 -5.70
N PRO A 268 9.78 -7.60 -6.04
CA PRO A 268 8.71 -7.99 -5.11
C PRO A 268 8.82 -9.41 -4.55
N ARG A 269 9.43 -10.35 -5.29
CA ARG A 269 9.73 -11.71 -4.79
C ARG A 269 10.59 -11.72 -3.53
N ASN A 270 11.37 -10.68 -3.26
CA ASN A 270 12.21 -10.58 -2.06
C ASN A 270 11.40 -10.29 -0.78
N ILE A 271 10.07 -10.14 -0.85
CA ILE A 271 9.17 -10.01 0.30
C ILE A 271 9.37 -11.12 1.35
N CYS A 272 9.76 -12.33 0.90
CA CYS A 272 10.05 -13.47 1.76
C CYS A 272 11.21 -13.19 2.72
N VAL A 273 12.20 -12.40 2.30
CA VAL A 273 13.36 -12.02 3.12
C VAL A 273 12.91 -11.24 4.36
N SER A 274 11.99 -10.29 4.20
CA SER A 274 11.38 -9.55 5.32
C SER A 274 10.65 -10.50 6.26
N ALA A 275 9.80 -11.38 5.71
CA ALA A 275 8.99 -12.29 6.50
C ALA A 275 9.83 -13.28 7.31
N GLU A 276 10.87 -13.86 6.71
CA GLU A 276 11.81 -14.75 7.39
C GLU A 276 12.57 -14.04 8.51
N TYR A 277 13.01 -12.80 8.28
CA TYR A 277 13.69 -12.03 9.31
C TYR A 277 12.75 -11.74 10.49
N ILE A 278 11.51 -11.31 10.21
CA ILE A 278 10.50 -11.04 11.24
C ILE A 278 10.18 -12.32 12.03
N SER A 279 10.02 -13.46 11.36
CA SER A 279 9.77 -14.77 11.99
C SER A 279 10.84 -15.11 13.02
N LYS A 280 12.12 -14.97 12.65
CA LYS A 280 13.26 -15.20 13.54
C LYS A 280 13.26 -14.24 14.73
N VAL A 281 13.02 -12.95 14.49
CA VAL A 281 13.03 -11.93 15.56
C VAL A 281 11.84 -12.08 16.51
N LYS A 282 10.67 -12.49 16.02
CA LYS A 282 9.44 -12.65 16.81
C LYS A 282 9.30 -14.01 17.47
N GLY A 283 10.12 -15.00 17.09
CA GLY A 283 10.03 -16.35 17.63
C GLY A 283 8.72 -17.06 17.25
N VAL A 284 8.16 -16.73 16.08
CA VAL A 284 6.94 -17.34 15.53
C VAL A 284 7.21 -17.97 14.17
N SER A 285 6.36 -18.88 13.72
CA SER A 285 6.53 -19.53 12.42
C SER A 285 6.43 -18.52 11.25
N LEU A 286 7.06 -18.82 10.12
CA LEU A 286 6.91 -18.03 8.90
C LEU A 286 5.44 -17.93 8.46
N GLU A 287 4.70 -19.04 8.59
CA GLU A 287 3.26 -19.12 8.31
C GLU A 287 2.46 -18.13 9.16
N THR A 288 2.80 -17.99 10.45
CA THR A 288 2.19 -16.99 11.34
C THR A 288 2.50 -15.57 10.88
N VAL A 289 3.73 -15.28 10.44
CA VAL A 289 4.06 -13.95 9.89
C VAL A 289 3.24 -13.68 8.64
N MET A 290 3.19 -14.63 7.70
CA MET A 290 2.40 -14.51 6.48
C MET A 290 0.92 -14.24 6.77
N GLU A 291 0.33 -15.02 7.67
CA GLU A 291 -1.08 -14.86 8.05
C GLU A 291 -1.35 -13.50 8.69
N VAL A 292 -0.59 -13.13 9.73
CA VAL A 292 -0.84 -11.90 10.49
C VAL A 292 -0.58 -10.66 9.63
N THR A 293 0.53 -10.63 8.88
CA THR A 293 0.85 -9.48 8.03
C THR A 293 -0.13 -9.32 6.85
N THR A 294 -0.61 -10.43 6.28
CA THR A 294 -1.68 -10.39 5.26
C THR A 294 -2.99 -9.89 5.85
N GLN A 295 -3.36 -10.36 7.04
CA GLN A 295 -4.57 -9.87 7.73
C GLN A 295 -4.46 -8.38 8.08
N ASN A 296 -3.28 -7.91 8.48
CA ASN A 296 -2.99 -6.51 8.73
C ASN A 296 -3.18 -5.67 7.46
N ALA A 297 -2.63 -6.10 6.33
CA ALA A 297 -2.81 -5.45 5.03
C ALA A 297 -4.29 -5.38 4.64
N LEU A 298 -5.05 -6.47 4.81
CA LEU A 298 -6.49 -6.52 4.53
C LEU A 298 -7.34 -5.69 5.50
N ARG A 299 -6.86 -5.45 6.73
CA ARG A 299 -7.50 -4.56 7.71
C ARG A 299 -7.27 -3.10 7.33
N LEU A 300 -6.06 -2.77 6.88
CA LEU A 300 -5.68 -1.41 6.49
C LEU A 300 -6.25 -1.00 5.13
N PHE A 301 -6.21 -1.91 4.15
CA PHE A 301 -6.68 -1.70 2.78
C PHE A 301 -7.85 -2.64 2.46
N PRO A 302 -9.09 -2.36 2.92
CA PRO A 302 -10.23 -3.26 2.75
C PRO A 302 -10.54 -3.61 1.29
N LYS A 303 -10.26 -2.68 0.35
CA LYS A 303 -10.45 -2.88 -1.09
C LYS A 303 -9.52 -3.95 -1.68
N LEU A 304 -8.44 -4.37 -1.00
CA LEU A 304 -7.62 -5.49 -1.47
C LEU A 304 -8.36 -6.84 -1.45
N LYS A 305 -9.42 -6.97 -0.64
CA LYS A 305 -10.19 -8.22 -0.53
C LYS A 305 -10.80 -8.66 -1.86
N SER A 306 -11.10 -7.73 -2.77
CA SER A 306 -11.61 -8.07 -4.10
C SER A 306 -10.51 -8.56 -5.06
N ALA A 307 -9.25 -8.18 -4.81
CA ALA A 307 -8.10 -8.59 -5.63
C ALA A 307 -7.55 -9.95 -5.20
N ILE A 308 -7.59 -10.26 -3.90
CA ILE A 308 -7.11 -11.52 -3.34
C ILE A 308 -8.30 -12.48 -3.25
N LYS A 309 -8.58 -13.23 -4.33
CA LYS A 309 -9.61 -14.28 -4.30
C LYS A 309 -9.10 -15.49 -3.48
N PRO A 310 -9.94 -16.11 -2.63
CA PRO A 310 -9.59 -17.35 -1.91
C PRO A 310 -9.40 -18.56 -2.82
#